data_AF-A0A6S7FP28-F1
#
_entry.id   AF-A0A6S7FP28-F1
#
_cell.length_a   1.000
_cell.length_b   1.000
_cell.length_c   1.000
_cell.angle_alpha   90.00
_cell.angle_beta   90.00
_cell.angle_gamma   90.00
#
_symmetry.space_group_name_H-M   'P 1'
#
loop_
_entity.id
_entity.type
_entity.pdbx_description
1 polymer ?
#
loop_
_entity_poly.entity_id
_entity_poly.type
_entity_poly.pdbx_seq_one_letter_code
_entity_poly.pdbx_strand_id
1 'polypeptide(L)'
;MTARDNLKRKAIITKLETDWENYKKARNETNTLLRQAKRDYYSKKISTEKQNPKAAWKTINTLLGKHNQPTKVNELNVNDMKLNSPNDIAEGFNTFFSNTGPNLDEKIGSTECHFKGYLDKSNSEFTAFKSVSVNHVCLLLRELSGSKAIVLDG
;
A
#
# COMPACT_ATOMS: atom_id res chain seq x y z
N MET A 1 33.80 9.80 3.17
CA MET A 1 34.11 9.89 1.73
C MET A 1 34.74 8.58 1.29
N THR A 2 34.20 7.89 0.29
CA THR A 2 34.72 6.58 -0.11
C THR A 2 36.10 6.69 -0.78
N ALA A 3 36.91 5.62 -0.74
CA ALA A 3 38.24 5.59 -1.35
C ALA A 3 38.23 6.02 -2.83
N ARG A 4 37.20 5.60 -3.59
CA ARG A 4 36.96 6.03 -4.98
C ARG A 4 36.82 7.56 -5.10
N ASP A 5 36.06 8.19 -4.20
CA ASP A 5 35.80 9.63 -4.27
C ASP A 5 37.07 10.44 -3.96
N ASN A 6 37.91 9.92 -3.07
CA ASN A 6 39.22 10.50 -2.76
C ASN A 6 40.17 10.38 -3.95
N LEU A 7 40.23 9.23 -4.62
CA LEU A 7 41.03 9.03 -5.82
C LEU A 7 40.55 9.92 -6.98
N LYS A 8 39.23 10.06 -7.16
CA LYS A 8 38.66 10.99 -8.14
C LYS A 8 39.09 12.43 -7.88
N ARG A 9 39.01 12.88 -6.63
CA ARG A 9 39.44 14.22 -6.24
C ARG A 9 40.94 14.43 -6.49
N LYS A 10 41.77 13.44 -6.12
CA LYS A 10 43.21 13.49 -6.35
C LYS A 10 43.52 13.62 -7.85
N ALA A 11 42.94 12.78 -8.70
CA ALA A 11 43.14 12.82 -10.15
C ALA A 11 42.74 14.16 -10.78
N ILE A 12 41.67 14.79 -10.29
CA ILE A 12 41.24 16.13 -10.74
C ILE A 12 42.28 17.20 -10.38
N ILE A 13 42.86 17.12 -9.18
CA ILE A 13 43.85 18.09 -8.68
C ILE A 13 45.20 17.90 -9.37
N THR A 14 45.72 16.67 -9.40
CA THR A 14 47.08 16.38 -9.87
C THR A 14 47.18 16.33 -11.39
N LYS A 15 46.08 16.01 -12.09
CA LYS A 15 46.02 15.83 -13.55
C LYS A 15 47.03 14.82 -14.10
N LEU A 16 47.54 13.92 -13.26
CA LEU A 16 48.45 12.85 -13.67
C LEU A 16 47.66 11.65 -14.20
N GLU A 17 48.12 11.06 -15.29
CA GLU A 17 47.47 9.87 -15.87
C GLU A 17 47.43 8.70 -14.88
N THR A 18 48.47 8.53 -14.07
CA THR A 18 48.54 7.48 -13.05
C THR A 18 47.45 7.59 -11.99
N ASP A 19 47.07 8.81 -11.59
CA ASP A 19 45.97 9.02 -10.64
C ASP A 19 44.60 8.75 -11.28
N TRP A 20 44.45 9.03 -12.58
CA TRP A 20 43.26 8.64 -13.34
C TRP A 20 43.13 7.13 -13.47
N GLU A 21 44.21 6.40 -13.74
CA GLU A 21 44.22 4.94 -13.77
C GLU A 21 43.83 4.33 -12.41
N ASN A 22 44.37 4.86 -11.32
CA ASN A 22 44.00 4.44 -9.97
C ASN A 22 42.50 4.65 -9.69
N TYR A 23 41.94 5.80 -10.10
CA TYR A 23 40.50 6.05 -10.02
C TYR A 23 39.68 5.06 -10.87
N LYS A 24 40.09 4.81 -12.13
CA LYS A 24 39.40 3.87 -13.03
C LYS A 24 39.35 2.47 -12.40
N LYS A 25 40.45 2.00 -11.84
CA LYS A 25 40.54 0.71 -11.12
C LYS A 25 39.57 0.66 -9.94
N ALA A 26 39.64 1.63 -9.03
CA ALA A 26 38.76 1.69 -7.86
C ALA A 26 37.26 1.82 -8.23
N ARG A 27 36.94 2.58 -9.30
CA ARG A 27 35.58 2.69 -9.85
C ARG A 27 35.09 1.34 -10.36
N ASN A 28 35.92 0.64 -11.14
CA ASN A 28 35.56 -0.65 -11.72
C ASN A 28 35.38 -1.71 -10.62
N GLU A 29 36.26 -1.75 -9.63
CA GLU A 29 36.13 -2.62 -8.45
C GLU A 29 34.82 -2.36 -7.70
N THR A 30 34.54 -1.08 -7.39
CA THR A 30 33.29 -0.69 -6.72
C THR A 30 32.06 -1.12 -7.54
N ASN A 31 32.09 -0.91 -8.85
CA ASN A 31 30.98 -1.29 -9.74
C ASN A 31 30.80 -2.82 -9.79
N THR A 32 31.90 -3.58 -9.82
CA THR A 32 31.86 -5.04 -9.77
C THR A 32 31.26 -5.53 -8.47
N LEU A 33 31.71 -5.00 -7.33
CA LEU A 33 31.16 -5.33 -6.01
C LEU A 33 29.68 -4.97 -5.91
N LEU A 34 29.28 -3.79 -6.40
CA LEU A 34 27.87 -3.38 -6.41
C LEU A 34 27.01 -4.31 -7.26
N ARG A 35 27.49 -4.70 -8.44
CA ARG A 35 26.79 -5.64 -9.33
C ARG A 35 26.68 -7.01 -8.66
N GLN A 36 27.74 -7.47 -8.00
CA GLN A 36 27.74 -8.74 -7.27
C GLN A 36 26.74 -8.72 -6.11
N ALA A 37 26.81 -7.71 -5.24
CA ALA A 37 25.88 -7.57 -4.12
C ALA A 37 24.41 -7.50 -4.57
N LYS A 38 24.12 -6.79 -5.67
CA LYS A 38 22.78 -6.76 -6.26
C LYS A 38 22.33 -8.14 -6.73
N ARG A 39 23.18 -8.87 -7.47
CA ARG A 39 22.87 -10.24 -7.92
C ARG A 39 22.60 -11.14 -6.72
N ASP A 40 23.49 -11.15 -5.74
CA ASP A 40 23.39 -12.02 -4.57
C ASP A 40 22.11 -11.76 -3.78
N TYR A 41 21.75 -10.48 -3.59
CA TYR A 41 20.50 -10.11 -2.93
C TYR A 41 19.27 -10.67 -3.67
N TYR A 42 19.15 -10.39 -4.98
CA TYR A 42 17.96 -10.79 -5.74
C TYR A 42 17.90 -12.31 -5.93
N SER A 43 19.03 -12.97 -6.19
CA SER A 43 19.12 -14.43 -6.24
C SER A 43 18.66 -15.06 -4.93
N LYS A 44 19.20 -14.60 -3.78
CA LYS A 44 18.80 -15.10 -2.47
C LYS A 44 17.31 -14.87 -2.20
N LYS A 45 16.80 -13.68 -2.51
CA LYS A 45 15.39 -13.33 -2.29
C LYS A 45 14.43 -14.21 -3.10
N ILE A 46 14.73 -14.41 -4.38
CA ILE A 46 13.93 -15.28 -5.26
C ILE A 46 14.00 -16.74 -4.74
N SER A 47 15.17 -17.22 -4.32
CA SER A 47 15.31 -18.56 -3.74
C SER A 47 14.51 -18.75 -2.45
N THR A 48 14.46 -17.73 -1.57
CA THR A 48 13.63 -17.77 -0.35
C THR A 48 12.13 -17.75 -0.65
N GLU A 49 11.71 -17.14 -1.76
CA GLU A 49 10.32 -17.02 -2.18
C GLU A 49 9.85 -18.21 -3.05
N LYS A 50 10.62 -19.30 -3.16
CA LYS A 50 10.32 -20.44 -4.07
C LYS A 50 8.93 -21.07 -3.88
N GLN A 51 8.41 -21.07 -2.65
CA GLN A 51 7.08 -21.62 -2.31
C GLN A 51 5.95 -20.59 -2.50
N ASN A 52 6.27 -19.36 -2.89
CA ASN A 52 5.31 -18.30 -3.14
C ASN A 52 5.59 -17.64 -4.50
N PRO A 53 5.08 -18.22 -5.60
CA PRO A 53 5.30 -17.71 -6.96
C PRO A 53 4.88 -16.24 -7.14
N LYS A 54 3.84 -15.80 -6.42
CA LYS A 54 3.36 -14.40 -6.46
C LYS A 54 4.40 -13.44 -5.87
N ALA A 55 5.03 -13.81 -4.76
CA ALA A 55 6.10 -13.02 -4.15
C ALA A 55 7.34 -12.96 -5.05
N ALA A 56 7.77 -14.12 -5.58
CA ALA A 56 8.89 -14.19 -6.52
C ALA A 56 8.64 -13.30 -7.77
N TRP A 57 7.44 -13.33 -8.33
CA TRP A 57 7.07 -12.50 -9.47
C TRP A 57 7.07 -11.00 -9.13
N LYS A 58 6.63 -10.62 -7.92
CA LYS A 58 6.73 -9.24 -7.43
C LYS A 58 8.20 -8.78 -7.32
N THR A 59 9.07 -9.65 -6.82
CA THR A 59 10.52 -9.38 -6.77
C THR A 59 11.12 -9.20 -8.17
N ILE A 60 10.74 -10.03 -9.14
CA ILE A 60 11.16 -9.90 -10.54
C ILE A 60 10.65 -8.60 -11.17
N ASN A 61 9.37 -8.26 -10.99
CA ASN A 61 8.81 -7.01 -11.50
C ASN A 61 9.54 -5.79 -10.93
N THR A 62 9.87 -5.82 -9.63
CA THR A 62 10.67 -4.78 -8.98
C THR A 62 12.06 -4.66 -9.62
N LEU A 63 12.72 -5.80 -9.88
CA LEU A 63 14.04 -5.83 -10.54
C LEU A 63 13.99 -5.25 -11.96
N LEU A 64 12.93 -5.51 -12.71
CA LEU A 64 12.71 -5.01 -14.06
C LEU A 64 12.26 -3.53 -14.10
N GLY A 65 12.10 -2.87 -12.95
CA GLY A 65 11.54 -1.52 -12.88
C GLY A 65 10.07 -1.45 -13.30
N LYS A 66 9.38 -2.60 -13.35
CA LYS A 66 7.94 -2.68 -13.60
C LYS A 66 7.21 -2.35 -12.30
N HIS A 67 7.07 -1.06 -12.04
CA HIS A 67 6.18 -0.57 -11.01
C HIS A 67 4.76 -0.53 -11.59
N ASN A 68 3.79 -1.04 -10.83
CA ASN A 68 2.40 -0.70 -11.08
C ASN A 68 2.29 0.81 -10.84
N GLN A 69 2.25 1.58 -11.93
CA GLN A 69 1.79 2.96 -11.81
C GLN A 69 0.37 2.88 -11.25
N PRO A 70 0.01 3.74 -10.29
CA PRO A 70 -1.38 3.83 -9.86
C PRO A 70 -2.21 4.06 -11.12
N THR A 71 -3.17 3.17 -11.37
CA THR A 71 -4.09 3.32 -12.49
C THR A 71 -4.83 4.62 -12.28
N LYS A 72 -4.51 5.63 -13.09
CA LYS A 72 -5.22 6.90 -13.08
C LYS A 72 -6.39 6.79 -14.04
N VAL A 73 -7.60 6.94 -13.52
CA VAL A 73 -8.79 7.11 -14.35
C VAL A 73 -8.73 8.52 -14.93
N ASN A 74 -8.55 8.63 -16.24
CA ASN A 74 -8.46 9.91 -16.95
C ASN A 74 -9.78 10.33 -17.60
N GLU A 75 -10.71 9.39 -17.76
CA GLU A 75 -12.01 9.61 -18.37
C GLU A 75 -13.01 8.63 -17.73
N LEU A 76 -14.21 9.11 -17.43
CA LEU A 76 -15.36 8.30 -17.03
C LEU A 76 -16.52 8.59 -17.99
N ASN A 77 -17.14 7.56 -18.55
CA ASN A 77 -18.32 7.72 -19.41
C ASN A 77 -19.59 7.49 -18.59
N VAL A 78 -20.43 8.51 -18.44
CA VAL A 78 -21.70 8.47 -17.71
C VAL A 78 -22.80 8.97 -18.64
N ASN A 79 -23.76 8.13 -18.99
CA ASN A 79 -24.90 8.50 -19.86
C ASN A 79 -24.45 9.21 -21.15
N ASP A 80 -23.48 8.63 -21.86
CA ASP A 80 -22.87 9.17 -23.08
C ASP A 80 -22.11 10.51 -22.93
N MET A 81 -21.91 10.98 -21.70
CA MET A 81 -21.05 12.12 -21.38
C MET A 81 -19.70 11.66 -20.83
N LYS A 82 -18.63 12.21 -21.40
CA LYS A 82 -17.25 11.98 -20.99
C LYS A 82 -16.85 12.99 -19.92
N LEU A 83 -16.59 12.50 -18.70
CA LEU A 83 -16.08 13.28 -17.58
C LEU A 83 -14.57 13.13 -17.49
N ASN A 84 -13.86 14.25 -17.57
CA ASN A 84 -12.40 14.27 -17.77
C ASN A 84 -11.67 15.02 -16.64
N SER A 85 -12.40 15.82 -15.86
CA SER A 85 -11.87 16.53 -14.69
C SER A 85 -11.83 15.60 -13.49
N PRO A 86 -10.78 15.66 -12.64
CA PRO A 86 -10.72 14.86 -11.42
C PRO A 86 -11.92 15.04 -10.49
N ASN A 87 -12.45 16.26 -10.38
CA ASN A 87 -13.63 16.55 -9.56
C ASN A 87 -14.89 15.91 -10.15
N ASP A 88 -15.07 16.02 -11.47
CA ASP A 88 -16.24 15.47 -12.15
C ASP A 88 -16.22 13.93 -12.12
N ILE A 89 -15.03 13.32 -12.26
CA ILE A 89 -14.85 11.87 -12.11
C ILE A 89 -15.20 11.44 -10.68
N ALA A 90 -14.72 12.16 -9.66
CA ALA A 90 -15.03 11.87 -8.27
C ALA A 90 -16.53 12.00 -7.98
N GLU A 91 -17.17 13.05 -8.49
CA GLU A 91 -18.61 13.25 -8.35
C GLU A 91 -19.41 12.18 -9.11
N GLY A 92 -18.97 11.77 -10.30
CA GLY A 92 -19.57 10.67 -11.05
C GLY A 92 -19.52 9.36 -10.28
N PHE A 93 -18.39 9.03 -9.63
CA PHE A 93 -18.30 7.88 -8.75
C PHE A 93 -19.21 8.02 -7.52
N ASN A 94 -19.19 9.17 -6.85
CA ASN A 94 -20.02 9.45 -5.68
C ASN A 94 -21.52 9.26 -6.00
N THR A 95 -21.95 9.86 -7.10
CA THR A 95 -23.32 9.75 -7.61
C THR A 95 -23.69 8.31 -7.93
N PHE A 96 -22.81 7.55 -8.60
CA PHE A 96 -23.08 6.15 -8.93
C PHE A 96 -23.26 5.29 -7.68
N PHE A 97 -22.31 5.32 -6.75
CA PHE A 97 -22.32 4.45 -5.58
C PHE A 97 -23.38 4.85 -4.55
N SER A 98 -23.64 6.16 -4.37
CA SER A 98 -24.71 6.64 -3.47
C SER A 98 -26.10 6.27 -3.99
N ASN A 99 -26.31 6.28 -5.31
CA ASN A 99 -27.60 5.96 -5.91
C ASN A 99 -27.78 4.46 -6.22
N THR A 100 -26.75 3.63 -6.07
CA THR A 100 -26.87 2.19 -6.34
C THR A 100 -27.96 1.55 -5.48
N GLY A 101 -28.06 1.91 -4.19
CA GLY A 101 -29.12 1.41 -3.30
C GLY A 101 -30.52 1.83 -3.75
N PRO A 102 -30.83 3.15 -3.81
CA PRO A 102 -32.13 3.64 -4.27
C PRO A 102 -32.55 3.13 -5.66
N ASN A 103 -31.62 3.09 -6.62
CA ASN A 103 -31.90 2.61 -7.98
C ASN A 103 -32.20 1.10 -8.02
N LEU A 104 -31.67 0.32 -7.08
CA LEU A 104 -32.02 -1.08 -6.93
C LEU A 104 -33.36 -1.24 -6.23
N ASP A 105 -33.61 -0.45 -5.19
CA ASP A 105 -34.88 -0.44 -4.46
C ASP A 105 -36.05 -0.11 -5.38
N GLU A 106 -35.92 0.89 -6.26
CA GLU A 106 -36.95 1.23 -7.26
C GLU A 106 -37.25 0.07 -8.23
N LYS A 107 -36.23 -0.74 -8.56
CA LYS A 107 -36.37 -1.90 -9.46
C LYS A 107 -36.93 -3.14 -8.76
N ILE A 108 -36.80 -3.20 -7.43
CA ILE A 108 -37.40 -4.25 -6.63
C ILE A 108 -38.82 -3.81 -6.34
N GLY A 109 -39.80 -4.46 -6.97
CA GLY A 109 -41.21 -4.11 -6.77
C GLY A 109 -41.59 -4.12 -5.29
N SER A 110 -42.41 -3.15 -4.88
CA SER A 110 -42.94 -3.10 -3.51
C SER A 110 -43.66 -4.41 -3.19
N THR A 111 -43.18 -5.09 -2.14
CA THR A 111 -43.77 -6.34 -1.67
C THR A 111 -44.59 -6.02 -0.41
N GLU A 112 -45.83 -6.50 -0.33
CA GLU A 112 -46.68 -6.33 0.85
C GLU A 112 -46.16 -7.07 2.10
N CYS A 113 -45.10 -7.87 1.93
CA CYS A 113 -44.48 -8.64 3.00
C CYS A 113 -43.56 -7.76 3.85
N HIS A 114 -44.01 -7.42 5.05
CA HIS A 114 -43.17 -6.77 6.05
C HIS A 114 -41.98 -7.68 6.42
N PHE A 115 -40.76 -7.13 6.53
CA PHE A 115 -39.53 -7.92 6.76
C PHE A 115 -39.63 -8.88 7.97
N LYS A 116 -40.39 -8.49 9.01
CA LYS A 116 -40.70 -9.34 10.18
C LYS A 116 -41.37 -10.68 9.85
N GLY A 117 -42.01 -10.81 8.69
CA GLY A 117 -42.57 -12.09 8.23
C GLY A 117 -41.50 -13.09 7.83
N TYR A 118 -40.29 -12.63 7.47
CA TYR A 118 -39.12 -13.47 7.18
C TYR A 118 -38.22 -13.70 8.40
N LEU A 119 -38.46 -12.97 9.50
CA LEU A 119 -37.73 -13.18 10.74
C LEU A 119 -38.45 -14.26 11.53
N ASP A 120 -37.75 -15.37 11.79
CA ASP A 120 -38.19 -16.30 12.81
C ASP A 120 -38.26 -15.57 14.15
N LYS A 121 -39.38 -15.69 14.85
CA LYS A 121 -39.49 -15.19 16.22
C LYS A 121 -38.51 -15.97 17.09
N SER A 122 -37.38 -15.36 17.41
CA SER A 122 -36.51 -15.90 18.45
C SER A 122 -36.94 -15.34 19.80
N ASN A 123 -37.12 -16.23 20.77
CA ASN A 123 -37.27 -15.87 22.19
C ASN A 123 -35.89 -15.62 22.85
N SER A 124 -34.84 -15.46 22.05
CA SER A 124 -33.49 -15.26 22.55
C SER A 124 -33.30 -13.79 22.91
N GLU A 125 -33.31 -13.50 24.21
CA GLU A 125 -32.84 -12.21 24.70
C GLU A 125 -31.33 -12.12 24.47
N PHE A 126 -30.89 -11.04 23.83
CA PHE A 126 -29.48 -10.77 23.63
C PHE A 126 -28.85 -10.33 24.97
N THR A 127 -28.51 -11.32 25.79
CA THR A 127 -27.91 -11.17 27.12
C THR A 127 -26.39 -11.16 27.09
N ALA A 128 -25.80 -11.02 25.89
CA ALA A 128 -24.35 -11.11 25.68
C ALA A 128 -23.56 -9.99 26.38
N PHE A 129 -24.22 -8.91 26.79
CA PHE A 129 -23.60 -7.84 27.54
C PHE A 129 -23.88 -7.97 29.03
N LYS A 130 -22.82 -8.29 29.79
CA LYS A 130 -22.83 -8.18 31.24
C LYS A 130 -22.57 -6.73 31.62
N SER A 131 -23.31 -6.23 32.61
CA SER A 131 -23.00 -4.94 33.23
C SER A 131 -21.59 -5.00 33.81
N VAL A 132 -20.75 -4.03 33.45
CA VAL A 132 -19.37 -3.94 33.92
C VAL A 132 -19.30 -2.92 35.05
N SER A 133 -18.62 -3.27 36.15
CA SER A 133 -18.46 -2.35 37.28
C SER A 133 -17.49 -1.22 36.93
N VAL A 134 -17.76 -0.03 37.49
CA VAL A 134 -16.90 1.15 37.31
C VAL A 134 -15.45 0.85 37.71
N ASN A 135 -15.24 0.10 38.80
CA ASN A 135 -13.90 -0.31 39.21
C ASN A 135 -13.17 -1.15 38.16
N HIS A 136 -13.87 -2.06 37.48
CA HIS A 136 -13.27 -2.87 36.42
C HIS A 136 -12.83 -2.01 35.24
N VAL A 137 -13.65 -1.03 34.84
CA VAL A 137 -13.29 -0.06 33.80
C VAL A 137 -12.09 0.78 34.23
N CYS A 138 -12.05 1.26 35.47
CA CYS A 138 -10.91 2.03 36.00
C CYS A 138 -9.60 1.24 36.03
N LEU A 139 -9.66 -0.08 36.31
CA LEU A 139 -8.48 -0.95 36.27
C LEU A 139 -7.96 -1.10 34.83
N LEU A 140 -8.85 -1.37 33.87
CA LEU A 140 -8.47 -1.46 32.45
C LEU A 140 -7.87 -0.15 31.92
N LEU A 141 -8.43 1.00 32.32
CA LEU A 141 -7.90 2.32 31.96
C LEU A 141 -6.50 2.59 32.54
N ARG A 142 -6.17 2.01 33.70
CA ARG A 142 -4.83 2.12 34.30
C ARG A 142 -3.81 1.19 33.64
N GLU A 143 -4.25 0.06 33.10
CA GLU A 143 -3.41 -0.90 32.37
C GLU A 143 -3.08 -0.44 30.93
N LEU A 144 -3.84 0.52 30.40
CA LEU A 144 -3.55 1.14 29.13
C LEU A 144 -2.28 2.02 29.23
N SER A 145 -1.16 1.51 28.68
CA SER A 145 0.11 2.24 28.62
C SER A 145 -0.03 3.51 27.77
N GLY A 146 0.27 4.68 28.34
CA GLY A 146 0.20 5.99 27.67
C GLY A 146 1.17 6.21 26.49
N SER A 147 1.86 5.17 26.01
CA SER A 147 2.84 5.23 24.92
C SER A 147 2.28 4.79 23.57
N LYS A 148 0.99 4.47 23.44
CA LYS A 148 0.36 4.21 22.15
C LYS A 148 -0.60 5.35 21.81
N ALA A 149 -0.27 5.99 20.69
CA ALA A 149 -0.81 7.26 20.22
C ALA A 149 -2.34 7.35 20.30
N ILE A 150 -2.80 8.48 20.83
CA ILE A 150 -4.14 9.02 20.64
C ILE A 150 -4.29 9.23 19.13
N VAL A 151 -5.11 8.40 18.49
CA VAL A 151 -5.73 8.80 17.22
C VAL A 151 -6.67 9.95 17.59
N LEU A 152 -6.37 11.13 17.06
CA LEU A 152 -7.26 12.28 17.09
C LEU A 152 -8.53 11.91 16.30
N ASP A 153 -9.63 11.74 17.01
CA ASP A 153 -10.95 11.74 16.39
C ASP A 153 -11.40 13.21 16.24
N GLY A 154 -11.47 13.68 14.98
CA GLY A 154 -12.25 14.85 14.55
C GLY A 154 -11.66 16.23 14.82
#